data_AF-A0A5Q4FMZ8-F1
#
_entry.id   AF-A0A5Q4FMZ8-F1
#
_cell.length_a   1.000
_cell.length_b   1.000
_cell.length_c   1.000
_cell.angle_alpha   90.00
_cell.angle_beta   90.00
_cell.angle_gamma   90.00
#
_symmetry.space_group_name_H-M   'P 1'
#
loop_
_entity.id
_entity.type
_entity.pdbx_description
1 polymer ?
#
loop_
_entity_poly.entity_id
_entity_poly.type
_entity_poly.pdbx_seq_one_letter_code
_entity_poly.pdbx_strand_id
1 'polypeptide(L)'
;MNEATNIDGKIIPVKQDVLTLPNAISLSRALIAIPILMLHHASGKEANWLIVALIGYAFISDYLDGYFARKLNQVTEFGKVVDPLADKICAIILFFYAVLIGIIPLFFFIIMIARDLLILTGSLLIKRKQGKYAMSVMSGKVAVNILAIYWIVAFFFPEREQTIEFLMLLSIILMIYSLGSYVHRYIMIQKKGAEFN
;
A
#
# COMPACT_ATOMS: atom_id res chain seq x y z
N MET A 1 21.98 10.19 15.11
CA MET A 1 21.92 9.00 14.24
C MET A 1 20.64 8.27 14.59
N ASN A 2 19.83 7.89 13.60
CA ASN A 2 18.66 7.06 13.88
C ASN A 2 19.12 5.63 14.13
N GLU A 3 18.49 4.97 15.10
CA GLU A 3 18.77 3.61 15.50
C GLU A 3 17.52 2.74 15.29
N ALA A 4 17.72 1.47 14.98
CA ALA A 4 16.66 0.48 14.84
C ALA A 4 17.02 -0.80 15.62
N THR A 5 16.03 -1.60 16.00
CA THR A 5 16.26 -2.89 16.69
C THR A 5 16.23 -4.04 15.67
N ASN A 6 17.24 -4.90 15.68
CA ASN A 6 17.32 -6.08 14.83
C ASN A 6 16.51 -7.27 15.40
N ILE A 7 16.42 -8.38 14.67
CA ILE A 7 15.68 -9.59 15.11
C ILE A 7 16.24 -10.25 16.40
N ASP A 8 17.50 -9.96 16.75
CA ASP A 8 18.17 -10.46 17.94
C ASP A 8 18.09 -9.46 19.12
N GLY A 9 17.28 -8.39 18.99
CA GLY A 9 17.14 -7.35 20.00
C GLY A 9 18.30 -6.34 20.06
N LYS A 10 19.25 -6.39 19.11
CA LYS A 10 20.40 -5.47 19.07
C LYS A 10 20.04 -4.15 18.39
N ILE A 11 20.53 -3.05 18.97
CA ILE A 11 20.41 -1.71 18.38
C ILE A 11 21.44 -1.56 17.25
N ILE A 12 20.96 -1.21 16.06
CA ILE A 12 21.74 -1.07 14.84
C ILE A 12 21.61 0.34 14.24
N PRO A 13 22.70 0.91 13.71
CA PRO A 13 22.67 2.22 13.08
C PRO A 13 21.93 2.17 11.74
N VAL A 14 21.10 3.18 11.45
CA VAL A 14 20.42 3.30 10.16
C VAL A 14 21.40 3.76 9.09
N LYS A 15 21.55 2.97 8.01
CA LYS A 15 22.43 3.27 6.88
C LYS A 15 21.82 4.31 5.94
N GLN A 16 22.69 5.07 5.26
CA GLN A 16 22.30 6.03 4.20
C GLN A 16 22.36 5.43 2.79
N ASP A 17 22.79 4.16 2.66
CA ASP A 17 22.92 3.47 1.38
C ASP A 17 21.56 3.30 0.69
N VAL A 18 21.49 3.61 -0.61
CA VAL A 18 20.25 3.56 -1.41
C VAL A 18 20.04 2.15 -2.03
N LEU A 19 21.14 1.47 -2.39
CA LEU A 19 21.15 0.15 -3.00
C LEU A 19 21.39 -0.95 -1.95
N THR A 20 20.35 -1.31 -1.22
CA THR A 20 20.36 -2.45 -0.31
C THR A 20 19.46 -3.57 -0.85
N LEU A 21 19.68 -4.81 -0.41
CA LEU A 21 18.85 -5.94 -0.82
C LEU A 21 17.36 -5.72 -0.48
N PRO A 22 16.98 -5.20 0.69
CA PRO A 22 15.59 -4.83 1.00
C PRO A 22 15.00 -3.85 -0.02
N ASN A 23 15.69 -2.75 -0.31
CA ASN A 23 15.19 -1.73 -1.25
C ASN A 23 15.03 -2.29 -2.67
N ALA A 24 15.89 -3.23 -3.07
CA ALA A 24 15.79 -3.93 -4.35
C ALA A 24 14.56 -4.85 -4.41
N ILE A 25 14.21 -5.53 -3.31
CA ILE A 25 13.00 -6.35 -3.18
C ILE A 25 11.75 -5.47 -3.25
N SER A 26 11.73 -4.32 -2.57
CA SER A 26 10.59 -3.41 -2.61
C SER A 26 10.39 -2.82 -4.01
N LEU A 27 11.49 -2.46 -4.71
CA LEU A 27 11.42 -2.00 -6.10
C LEU A 27 10.96 -3.11 -7.06
N SER A 28 11.47 -4.34 -6.90
CA SER A 28 11.08 -5.47 -7.76
C SER A 28 9.59 -5.80 -7.63
N ARG A 29 9.03 -5.67 -6.42
CA ARG A 29 7.58 -5.80 -6.16
C ARG A 29 6.75 -4.81 -6.98
N ALA A 30 7.13 -3.53 -7.00
CA ALA A 30 6.44 -2.54 -7.83
C ALA A 30 6.56 -2.85 -9.33
N LEU A 31 7.73 -3.31 -9.77
CA LEU A 31 7.98 -3.68 -11.15
C LEU A 31 7.20 -4.93 -11.57
N ILE A 32 6.86 -5.83 -10.64
CA ILE A 32 6.11 -7.06 -10.91
C ILE A 32 4.68 -6.82 -11.36
N ALA A 33 4.11 -5.64 -11.06
CA ALA A 33 2.84 -5.25 -11.64
C ALA A 33 2.90 -5.32 -13.18
N ILE A 34 4.00 -4.89 -13.82
CA ILE A 34 4.13 -4.88 -15.28
C ILE A 34 3.99 -6.28 -15.92
N PRO A 35 4.76 -7.32 -15.55
CA PRO A 35 4.62 -8.65 -16.12
C PRO A 35 3.26 -9.28 -15.80
N ILE A 36 2.64 -9.01 -14.65
CA ILE A 36 1.27 -9.46 -14.36
C ILE A 36 0.30 -8.98 -15.45
N LEU A 37 0.38 -7.68 -15.79
CA LEU A 37 -0.49 -7.04 -16.77
C LEU A 37 -0.25 -7.57 -18.18
N MET A 38 1.03 -7.74 -18.55
CA MET A 38 1.43 -8.27 -19.85
C MET A 38 0.95 -9.71 -20.03
N LEU A 39 1.15 -10.57 -19.03
CA LEU A 39 0.71 -11.96 -19.06
C LEU A 39 -0.82 -12.06 -19.09
N HIS A 40 -1.51 -11.25 -18.31
CA HIS A 40 -2.97 -11.23 -18.29
C HIS A 40 -3.54 -10.79 -19.64
N HIS A 41 -2.97 -9.74 -20.24
CA HIS A 41 -3.38 -9.28 -21.56
C HIS A 41 -3.08 -10.33 -22.65
N ALA A 42 -1.90 -10.93 -22.63
CA ALA A 42 -1.50 -11.97 -23.59
C ALA A 42 -2.33 -13.25 -23.46
N SER A 43 -2.85 -13.56 -22.27
CA SER A 43 -3.68 -14.74 -22.01
C SER A 43 -5.17 -14.49 -22.27
N GLY A 44 -5.54 -13.44 -23.02
CA GLY A 44 -6.94 -13.15 -23.32
C GLY A 44 -7.76 -12.63 -22.13
N LYS A 45 -7.11 -12.02 -21.12
CA LYS A 45 -7.70 -11.58 -19.84
C LYS A 45 -8.13 -12.72 -18.91
N GLU A 46 -7.50 -13.89 -19.05
CA GLU A 46 -7.65 -14.97 -18.08
C GLU A 46 -6.47 -14.99 -17.12
N ALA A 47 -6.78 -15.21 -15.84
CA ALA A 47 -5.77 -15.39 -14.82
C ALA A 47 -5.18 -16.81 -14.91
N ASN A 48 -3.87 -16.89 -15.16
CA ASN A 48 -3.14 -18.15 -15.22
C ASN A 48 -2.28 -18.38 -13.96
N TRP A 49 -1.72 -19.58 -13.84
CA TRP A 49 -0.91 -19.97 -12.68
C TRP A 49 0.34 -19.09 -12.49
N LEU A 50 0.91 -18.53 -13.57
CA LEU A 50 2.04 -17.61 -13.50
C LEU A 50 1.65 -16.28 -12.83
N ILE A 51 0.48 -15.74 -13.16
CA ILE A 51 -0.05 -14.52 -12.53
C ILE A 51 -0.30 -14.75 -11.04
N VAL A 52 -0.87 -15.90 -10.68
CA VAL A 52 -1.03 -16.30 -9.27
C VAL A 52 0.33 -16.35 -8.56
N ALA A 53 1.34 -16.94 -9.19
CA ALA A 53 2.68 -17.02 -8.62
C ALA A 53 3.34 -15.64 -8.45
N LEU A 54 3.17 -14.72 -9.41
CA LEU A 54 3.70 -13.35 -9.33
C LEU A 54 3.01 -12.52 -8.23
N ILE A 55 1.69 -12.67 -8.07
CA ILE A 55 0.95 -12.02 -6.99
C ILE A 55 1.35 -12.62 -5.64
N GLY A 56 1.49 -13.95 -5.55
CA GLY A 56 2.02 -14.61 -4.36
C GLY A 56 3.43 -14.11 -4.00
N TYR A 57 4.31 -13.93 -4.99
CA TYR A 57 5.61 -13.30 -4.78
C TYR A 57 5.46 -11.88 -4.23
N ALA A 58 4.57 -11.05 -4.80
CA ALA A 58 4.37 -9.68 -4.34
C ALA A 58 3.98 -9.64 -2.85
N PHE A 59 3.06 -10.51 -2.41
CA PHE A 59 2.69 -10.64 -1.00
C PHE A 59 3.85 -11.10 -0.10
N ILE A 60 4.62 -12.10 -0.54
CA ILE A 60 5.75 -12.63 0.24
C ILE A 60 6.90 -11.62 0.31
N SER A 61 7.13 -10.86 -0.77
CA SER A 61 8.22 -9.90 -0.89
C SER A 61 8.12 -8.75 0.13
N ASP A 62 6.91 -8.33 0.51
CA ASP A 62 6.66 -7.34 1.57
C ASP A 62 7.16 -7.82 2.95
N TYR A 63 7.00 -9.12 3.23
CA TYR A 63 7.53 -9.66 4.46
C TYR A 63 9.05 -9.82 4.40
N LEU A 64 9.56 -10.22 3.23
CA LEU A 64 10.98 -10.50 3.03
C LEU A 64 11.84 -9.24 3.08
N ASP A 65 11.41 -8.11 2.50
CA ASP A 65 12.20 -6.87 2.55
C ASP A 65 12.44 -6.40 4.00
N GLY A 66 11.40 -6.39 4.83
CA GLY A 66 11.49 -6.06 6.25
C GLY A 66 12.26 -7.09 7.06
N TYR A 67 12.11 -8.39 6.74
CA TYR A 67 12.89 -9.45 7.37
C TYR A 67 14.38 -9.30 7.08
N PHE A 68 14.77 -9.14 5.81
CA PHE A 68 16.17 -8.96 5.41
C PHE A 68 16.75 -7.64 5.91
N ALA A 69 15.96 -6.56 5.95
CA ALA A 69 16.41 -5.28 6.52
C ALA A 69 16.84 -5.45 7.98
N ARG A 70 16.05 -6.17 8.79
CA ARG A 70 16.38 -6.44 10.21
C ARG A 70 17.48 -7.49 10.36
N LYS A 71 17.49 -8.55 9.55
CA LYS A 71 18.47 -9.64 9.66
C LYS A 71 19.87 -9.23 9.21
N LEU A 72 19.96 -8.45 8.13
CA LEU A 72 21.23 -8.01 7.55
C LEU A 72 21.72 -6.68 8.13
N ASN A 73 20.99 -6.10 9.09
CA ASN A 73 21.25 -4.77 9.64
C ASN A 73 21.32 -3.68 8.53
N GLN A 74 20.43 -3.79 7.54
CA GLN A 74 20.35 -2.93 6.36
C GLN A 74 19.10 -2.03 6.40
N VAL A 75 18.71 -1.57 7.59
CA VAL A 75 17.63 -0.58 7.72
C VAL A 75 18.14 0.76 7.20
N THR A 76 17.42 1.37 6.26
CA THR A 76 17.80 2.65 5.64
C THR A 76 16.67 3.67 5.74
N GLU A 77 17.01 4.97 5.84
CA GLU A 77 15.99 6.04 5.78
C GLU A 77 15.32 6.09 4.41
N PHE A 78 16.05 5.72 3.35
CA PHE A 78 15.52 5.63 2.00
C PHE A 78 14.47 4.51 1.88
N GLY A 79 14.76 3.30 2.38
CA GLY A 79 13.83 2.16 2.38
C GLY A 79 12.52 2.50 3.09
N LYS A 80 12.57 3.16 4.25
CA LYS A 80 11.37 3.62 4.98
C LYS A 80 10.40 4.47 4.14
N VAL A 81 10.90 5.15 3.09
CA VAL A 81 10.09 5.95 2.16
C VAL A 81 9.76 5.16 0.90
N VAL A 82 10.71 4.36 0.40
CA VAL A 82 10.53 3.57 -0.82
C VAL A 82 9.56 2.42 -0.65
N ASP A 83 9.56 1.72 0.49
CA ASP A 83 8.70 0.55 0.68
C ASP A 83 7.21 0.95 0.58
N PRO A 84 6.73 1.98 1.31
CA PRO A 84 5.34 2.44 1.18
C PRO A 84 5.02 3.06 -0.19
N LEU A 85 6.02 3.62 -0.87
CA LEU A 85 5.86 4.19 -2.20
C LEU A 85 5.72 3.11 -3.27
N ALA A 86 6.56 2.07 -3.20
CA ALA A 86 6.51 0.91 -4.08
C ALA A 86 5.17 0.19 -3.97
N ASP A 87 4.67 0.01 -2.74
CA ASP A 87 3.32 -0.52 -2.50
C ASP A 87 2.24 0.31 -3.17
N LYS A 88 2.33 1.64 -3.03
CA LYS A 88 1.34 2.55 -3.60
C LYS A 88 1.35 2.52 -5.11
N ILE A 89 2.55 2.53 -5.72
CA ILE A 89 2.72 2.44 -7.16
C ILE A 89 2.17 1.11 -7.68
N CYS A 90 2.49 -0.01 -7.02
CA CYS A 90 1.98 -1.32 -7.38
C CYS A 90 0.45 -1.34 -7.38
N ALA A 91 -0.19 -0.89 -6.29
CA ALA A 91 -1.64 -0.82 -6.19
C ALA A 91 -2.24 0.08 -7.27
N ILE A 92 -1.68 1.27 -7.50
CA ILE A 92 -2.18 2.20 -8.53
C ILE A 92 -2.13 1.56 -9.91
N ILE A 93 -1.01 0.93 -10.28
CA ILE A 93 -0.85 0.28 -11.59
C ILE A 93 -1.88 -0.83 -11.77
N LEU A 94 -2.03 -1.70 -10.77
CA LEU A 94 -2.96 -2.83 -10.81
C LEU A 94 -4.42 -2.39 -10.90
N PHE A 95 -4.83 -1.38 -10.14
CA PHE A 95 -6.18 -0.82 -10.21
C PHE A 95 -6.41 -0.06 -11.52
N PHE A 96 -5.44 0.73 -11.97
CA PHE A 96 -5.57 1.49 -13.22
C PHE A 96 -5.76 0.56 -14.42
N TYR A 97 -5.00 -0.54 -14.48
CA TYR A 97 -5.24 -1.55 -15.51
C TYR A 97 -6.61 -2.19 -15.43
N ALA A 98 -7.08 -2.54 -14.23
CA ALA A 98 -8.42 -3.10 -14.05
C ALA A 98 -9.51 -2.14 -14.56
N VAL A 99 -9.28 -0.82 -14.48
CA VAL A 99 -10.12 0.19 -15.14
C VAL A 99 -10.00 0.12 -16.66
N LEU A 100 -8.78 0.05 -17.22
CA LEU A 100 -8.57 -0.02 -18.67
C LEU A 100 -9.23 -1.25 -19.32
N ILE A 101 -9.27 -2.39 -18.64
CA ILE A 101 -9.90 -3.61 -19.16
C ILE A 101 -11.41 -3.69 -18.88
N GLY A 102 -11.97 -2.70 -18.17
CA GLY A 102 -13.41 -2.56 -17.91
C GLY A 102 -13.94 -3.32 -16.69
N ILE A 103 -13.07 -3.91 -15.86
CA ILE A 103 -13.47 -4.68 -14.67
C ILE A 103 -13.83 -3.76 -13.51
N ILE A 104 -13.06 -2.67 -13.31
CA ILE A 104 -13.27 -1.71 -12.23
C ILE A 104 -13.73 -0.38 -12.83
N PRO A 105 -14.80 0.24 -12.32
CA PRO A 105 -15.26 1.52 -12.88
C PRO A 105 -14.31 2.67 -12.51
N LEU A 106 -14.11 3.59 -13.46
CA LEU A 106 -13.19 4.74 -13.31
C LEU A 106 -13.50 5.59 -12.07
N PHE A 107 -14.79 5.79 -11.74
CA PHE A 107 -15.18 6.60 -10.58
C PHE A 107 -14.63 6.00 -9.27
N PHE A 108 -14.63 4.67 -9.13
CA PHE A 108 -14.13 4.00 -7.93
C PHE A 108 -12.62 4.22 -7.78
N PHE A 109 -11.87 4.09 -8.88
CA PHE A 109 -10.44 4.38 -8.90
C PHE A 109 -10.15 5.84 -8.52
N ILE A 110 -10.94 6.80 -9.03
CA ILE A 110 -10.80 8.22 -8.64
C ILE A 110 -11.03 8.41 -7.14
N ILE A 111 -12.07 7.79 -6.56
CA ILE A 111 -12.34 7.85 -5.10
C ILE A 111 -11.16 7.30 -4.30
N MET A 112 -10.62 6.14 -4.72
CA MET A 112 -9.45 5.51 -4.08
C MET A 112 -8.26 6.48 -4.05
N ILE A 113 -7.89 7.03 -5.21
CA ILE A 113 -6.78 7.99 -5.33
C ILE A 113 -7.05 9.26 -4.51
N ALA A 114 -8.25 9.83 -4.61
CA ALA A 114 -8.62 11.05 -3.88
C ALA A 114 -8.50 10.85 -2.36
N ARG A 115 -9.00 9.73 -1.83
CA ARG A 115 -8.88 9.37 -0.41
C ARG A 115 -7.43 9.28 0.03
N ASP A 116 -6.58 8.66 -0.78
CA ASP A 116 -5.16 8.51 -0.48
C ASP A 116 -4.41 9.84 -0.48
N LEU A 117 -4.69 10.69 -1.47
CA LEU A 117 -4.14 12.04 -1.55
C LEU A 117 -4.59 12.92 -0.37
N LEU A 118 -5.85 12.82 0.06
CA LEU A 118 -6.36 13.56 1.21
C LEU A 118 -5.64 13.15 2.51
N ILE A 119 -5.47 11.85 2.75
CA ILE A 119 -4.76 11.35 3.94
C ILE A 119 -3.28 11.74 3.90
N LEU A 120 -2.63 11.62 2.75
CA LEU A 120 -1.24 12.03 2.56
C LEU A 120 -1.07 13.53 2.83
N THR A 121 -1.95 14.35 2.26
CA THR A 121 -1.95 15.81 2.45
C THR A 121 -2.15 16.17 3.93
N GLY A 122 -3.10 15.54 4.61
CA GLY A 122 -3.32 15.73 6.05
C GLY A 122 -2.08 15.37 6.87
N SER A 123 -1.42 14.25 6.56
CA SER A 123 -0.19 13.82 7.24
C SER A 123 0.99 14.78 6.99
N LEU A 124 1.14 15.29 5.76
CA LEU A 124 2.15 16.29 5.41
C LEU A 124 1.93 17.63 6.14
N LEU A 125 0.68 18.07 6.26
CA LEU A 125 0.34 19.28 7.02
C LEU A 125 0.65 19.12 8.51
N ILE A 126 0.40 17.94 9.09
CA ILE A 126 0.80 17.62 10.47
C ILE A 126 2.33 17.67 10.59
N LYS A 127 3.07 17.03 9.68
CA LYS A 127 4.53 17.06 9.69
C LYS A 127 5.07 18.49 9.66
N ARG A 128 4.54 19.34 8.78
CA ARG A 128 4.99 20.74 8.65
C ARG A 128 4.81 21.54 9.94
N LYS A 129 3.76 21.27 10.72
CA LYS A 129 3.45 22.01 11.96
C LYS A 129 4.05 21.39 13.22
N GLN A 130 4.08 20.07 13.31
CA GLN A 130 4.41 19.32 14.53
C GLN A 130 5.75 18.56 14.43
N GLY A 131 6.41 18.59 13.27
CA GLY A 131 7.68 17.90 13.03
C GLY A 131 7.59 16.38 12.92
N LYS A 132 6.39 15.78 13.06
CA LYS A 132 6.17 14.32 13.04
C LYS A 132 5.05 13.93 12.06
N TYR A 133 5.17 12.75 11.46
CA TYR A 133 4.11 12.18 10.62
C TYR A 133 3.00 11.57 11.49
N ALA A 134 1.76 11.62 10.99
CA ALA A 134 0.65 10.94 11.64
C ALA A 134 0.76 9.42 11.48
N MET A 135 0.61 8.65 12.55
CA MET A 135 0.56 7.18 12.44
C MET A 135 -0.72 6.72 11.74
N SER A 136 -0.68 5.51 11.18
CA SER A 136 -1.84 4.89 10.54
C SER A 136 -2.96 4.63 11.54
N VAL A 137 -4.21 4.85 11.14
CA VAL A 137 -5.40 4.50 11.93
C VAL A 137 -5.89 3.09 11.55
N MET A 138 -6.39 2.30 12.51
CA MET A 138 -6.90 0.94 12.28
C MET A 138 -7.96 0.88 11.19
N SER A 139 -8.89 1.84 11.16
CA SER A 139 -9.91 1.94 10.09
C SER A 139 -9.28 2.07 8.70
N GLY A 140 -8.12 2.72 8.60
CA GLY A 140 -7.35 2.79 7.36
C GLY A 140 -6.74 1.46 6.93
N LYS A 141 -6.26 0.66 7.88
CA LYS A 141 -5.73 -0.68 7.59
C LYS A 141 -6.84 -1.61 7.11
N VAL A 142 -7.99 -1.59 7.78
CA VAL A 142 -9.16 -2.38 7.39
C VAL A 142 -9.64 -1.98 5.99
N ALA A 143 -9.76 -0.68 5.70
CA ALA A 143 -10.17 -0.20 4.37
C ALA A 143 -9.22 -0.67 3.26
N VAL A 144 -7.90 -0.62 3.48
CA VAL A 144 -6.89 -1.08 2.50
C VAL A 144 -6.94 -2.59 2.30
N ASN A 145 -7.14 -3.37 3.36
CA ASN A 145 -7.26 -4.83 3.24
C ASN A 145 -8.51 -5.25 2.46
N ILE A 146 -9.65 -4.60 2.72
CA ILE A 146 -10.87 -4.85 1.96
C ILE A 146 -10.73 -4.41 0.49
N LEU A 147 -10.04 -3.29 0.24
CA LEU A 147 -9.71 -2.83 -1.11
C LEU A 147 -8.83 -3.86 -1.87
N ALA A 148 -7.86 -4.47 -1.20
CA ALA A 148 -7.05 -5.53 -1.79
C ALA A 148 -7.88 -6.78 -2.13
N ILE A 149 -8.79 -7.19 -1.23
CA ILE A 149 -9.72 -8.31 -1.48
C ILE A 149 -10.63 -7.99 -2.67
N TYR A 150 -11.18 -6.78 -2.73
CA TYR A 150 -11.97 -6.30 -3.86
C TYR A 150 -11.21 -6.44 -5.18
N TRP A 151 -9.96 -5.96 -5.24
CA TRP A 151 -9.14 -6.08 -6.44
C TRP A 151 -8.89 -7.53 -6.84
N ILE A 152 -8.55 -8.41 -5.88
CA ILE A 152 -8.33 -9.84 -6.15
C ILE A 152 -9.59 -10.48 -6.73
N VAL A 153 -10.75 -10.25 -6.11
CA VAL A 153 -12.01 -10.85 -6.59
C VAL A 153 -12.37 -10.32 -7.97
N ALA A 154 -12.24 -9.01 -8.19
CA ALA A 154 -12.53 -8.39 -9.47
C ALA A 154 -11.61 -8.92 -10.58
N PHE A 155 -10.33 -9.12 -10.28
CA PHE A 155 -9.32 -9.54 -11.25
C PHE A 155 -9.38 -11.04 -11.58
N PHE A 156 -9.56 -11.91 -10.59
CA PHE A 156 -9.53 -13.37 -10.78
C PHE A 156 -10.90 -13.99 -11.06
N PHE A 157 -11.97 -13.36 -10.59
CA PHE A 157 -13.33 -13.87 -10.68
C PHE A 157 -14.28 -12.81 -11.28
N PRO A 158 -13.99 -12.29 -12.49
CA PRO A 158 -14.78 -11.24 -13.11
C PRO A 158 -16.24 -11.64 -13.36
N GLU A 159 -16.55 -12.94 -13.37
CA GLU A 159 -17.91 -13.47 -13.49
C GLU A 159 -18.77 -13.27 -12.22
N ARG A 160 -18.16 -12.90 -11.08
CA ARG A 160 -18.83 -12.72 -9.78
C ARG A 160 -19.32 -11.29 -9.57
N GLU A 161 -20.08 -10.77 -10.53
CA GLU A 161 -20.56 -9.37 -10.55
C GLU A 161 -21.16 -8.91 -9.21
N GLN A 162 -22.10 -9.68 -8.63
CA GLN A 162 -22.74 -9.34 -7.36
C GLN A 162 -21.73 -9.20 -6.19
N THR A 163 -20.72 -10.08 -6.14
CA THR A 163 -19.68 -10.02 -5.11
C THR A 163 -18.76 -8.83 -5.33
N ILE A 164 -18.41 -8.53 -6.58
CA ILE A 164 -17.60 -7.38 -6.97
C ILE A 164 -18.32 -6.08 -6.58
N GLU A 165 -19.61 -5.94 -6.90
CA GLU A 165 -20.42 -4.77 -6.54
C GLU A 165 -20.54 -4.60 -5.02
N PHE A 166 -20.80 -5.68 -4.29
CA PHE A 166 -20.87 -5.65 -2.84
C PHE A 166 -19.55 -5.19 -2.21
N LEU A 167 -18.42 -5.78 -2.65
CA LEU A 167 -17.09 -5.43 -2.16
C LEU A 167 -16.70 -4.00 -2.54
N MET A 168 -17.10 -3.52 -3.72
CA MET A 168 -16.91 -2.14 -4.14
C MET A 168 -17.64 -1.18 -3.20
N LEU A 169 -18.93 -1.42 -2.93
CA LEU A 169 -19.74 -0.60 -2.03
C LEU A 169 -19.17 -0.61 -0.61
N LEU A 170 -18.82 -1.79 -0.10
CA LEU A 170 -18.19 -1.96 1.21
C LEU A 170 -16.86 -1.18 1.29
N SER A 171 -16.04 -1.27 0.25
CA SER A 171 -14.77 -0.53 0.16
C SER A 171 -15.01 0.98 0.21
N ILE A 172 -16.00 1.51 -0.51
CA ILE A 172 -16.36 2.93 -0.48
C ILE A 172 -16.76 3.35 0.95
N ILE A 173 -17.66 2.61 1.59
CA ILE A 173 -18.14 2.91 2.95
C ILE A 173 -16.96 2.94 3.93
N LEU A 174 -16.09 1.93 3.88
CA LEU A 174 -14.92 1.85 4.75
C LEU A 174 -13.89 2.93 4.46
N MET A 175 -13.70 3.31 3.19
CA MET A 175 -12.83 4.43 2.82
C MET A 175 -13.35 5.76 3.37
N ILE A 176 -14.66 6.01 3.31
CA ILE A 176 -15.29 7.21 3.87
C ILE A 176 -15.15 7.22 5.41
N TYR A 177 -15.45 6.10 6.06
CA TYR A 177 -15.27 5.96 7.52
C TYR A 177 -13.81 6.16 7.94
N SER A 178 -12.87 5.57 7.18
CA SER A 178 -11.44 5.74 7.38
C SER A 178 -11.03 7.20 7.22
N LEU A 179 -11.51 7.89 6.18
CA LEU A 179 -11.21 9.30 5.94
C LEU A 179 -11.70 10.16 7.11
N GLY A 180 -12.93 9.93 7.59
CA GLY A 180 -13.46 10.61 8.78
C GLY A 180 -12.59 10.37 10.03
N SER A 181 -12.08 9.15 10.21
CA SER A 181 -11.15 8.83 11.30
C SER A 181 -9.83 9.61 11.20
N TYR A 182 -9.26 9.72 10.00
CA TYR A 182 -8.04 10.51 9.76
C TYR A 182 -8.27 12.01 9.95
N VAL A 183 -9.42 12.53 9.52
CA VAL A 183 -9.80 13.94 9.73
C VAL A 183 -9.99 14.23 11.23
N HIS A 184 -10.69 13.36 11.95
CA HIS A 184 -10.84 13.49 13.40
C HIS A 184 -9.47 13.52 14.10
N ARG A 185 -8.59 12.58 13.74
CA ARG A 185 -7.21 12.54 14.26
C ARG A 185 -6.44 13.82 13.91
N TYR A 186 -6.54 14.31 12.68
CA TYR A 186 -5.92 15.56 12.25
C TYR A 186 -6.37 16.73 13.15
N ILE A 187 -7.67 16.88 13.39
CA ILE A 187 -8.22 17.93 14.26
C ILE A 187 -7.69 17.78 15.70
N MET A 188 -7.65 16.56 16.22
CA MET A 188 -7.18 16.29 17.58
C MET A 188 -5.70 16.64 17.76
N ILE A 189 -4.85 16.31 16.78
CA ILE A 189 -3.43 16.69 16.80
C ILE A 189 -3.26 18.21 16.75
N GLN A 190 -4.09 18.93 15.99
CA GLN A 190 -4.03 20.40 15.97
C GLN A 190 -4.48 21.02 17.30
N LYS A 191 -5.45 20.41 18.00
CA LYS A 191 -5.99 20.94 19.28
C LYS A 191 -5.15 20.56 20.50
N LYS A 192 -4.67 19.33 20.57
CA LYS A 192 -4.00 18.74 21.76
C LYS A 192 -2.50 18.53 21.59
N GLY A 193 -1.95 18.83 20.41
CA GLY A 193 -0.53 18.62 20.12
C GLY A 193 -0.18 17.18 19.75
N ALA A 194 1.12 16.94 19.56
CA ALA A 194 1.66 15.68 19.06
C ALA A 194 1.54 14.48 20.03
N GLU A 195 1.08 14.68 21.26
CA GLU A 195 0.83 13.60 22.24
C GLU A 195 -0.34 12.69 21.82
N PHE A 196 -1.23 13.18 20.95
CA PHE A 196 -2.36 12.42 20.39
C PHE A 196 -1.98 11.62 19.14
N ASN A 197 -0.69 11.56 18.82
CA ASN A 197 -0.17 10.80 17.68
C ASN A 197 0.11 9.36 18.09
#